data_AF-A0A7J3HC91-F1
#
_entry.id   AF-A0A7J3HC91-F1
#
_cell.length_a   1.000
_cell.length_b   1.000
_cell.length_c   1.000
_cell.angle_alpha   90.00
_cell.angle_beta   90.00
_cell.angle_gamma   90.00
#
_symmetry.space_group_name_H-M   'P 1'
#
loop_
_entity.id
_entity.type
_entity.pdbx_description
1 polymer ?
#
loop_
_entity_poly.entity_id
_entity_poly.type
_entity_poly.pdbx_seq_one_letter_code
_entity_poly.pdbx_strand_id
1 'polypeptide(L)'
;FELTHKPWIDKVEIRTNDCDEWVREPFVIDVWIDSGIAWYASVDGLRNKDLFSKLFPYDFITEGVDQTRGWFYSLLVTSVMLTGKAPYKNILIQGLILDKYGRKMSKHLGNVVYAEEALKKHGADALRLYILSTYPPGDPFIYNEDEIKNVITSLNIVWNVFRFAHTYMTLDKFDPEVHKLSELLQNARVEDRWILSRVNTVMSQYLSELKTYNIHIAVKNLISFFVEDLSHRYLRLIRRRVWEEESSDRFVAYSVLYYVLKRALKMLAPVTPHLAEILWQRFFRYYEKTLEESIHLSSLEEVDEEFVSPELEEAFDKVFRAFSTVAALRNSLGLKLRWPVRTVYISAMQETLEKLAKLNEILKFLSNAKEVSLVESLPPACQENEFSTLVSDEFAVCMPKKLDKTLLNEALSREVIRRIQVMRNKANLYVDEFIEVGIETEETELKEALNTLRDYIAKEVRAAHIYDEITSDMLIEDWDIEGMKVKIGIKRLKELN
;
A
#
# COMPACT_ATOMS: atom_id res chain seq x y z
N PHE A 1 10.95 33.64 -38.11
CA PHE A 1 11.66 33.48 -36.82
C PHE A 1 13.16 33.73 -36.95
N GLU A 2 13.88 33.19 -37.95
CA GLU A 2 15.34 33.43 -38.08
C GLU A 2 15.72 34.91 -38.25
N LEU A 3 14.89 35.70 -38.94
CA LEU A 3 15.16 37.14 -39.17
C LEU A 3 15.06 38.03 -37.92
N THR A 4 14.49 37.55 -36.80
CA THR A 4 14.36 38.32 -35.55
C THR A 4 15.47 38.04 -34.54
N HIS A 5 16.41 37.16 -34.86
CA HIS A 5 17.57 36.85 -34.03
C HIS A 5 18.85 37.46 -34.62
N LYS A 6 19.85 37.64 -33.76
CA LYS A 6 21.21 37.92 -34.22
C LYS A 6 21.77 36.73 -35.01
N PRO A 7 22.56 36.97 -36.06
CA PRO A 7 23.00 38.29 -36.55
C PRO A 7 22.02 38.95 -37.54
N TRP A 8 20.94 38.30 -37.96
CA TRP A 8 20.10 38.77 -39.07
C TRP A 8 19.34 40.06 -38.78
N ILE A 9 18.78 40.19 -37.58
CA ILE A 9 18.01 41.38 -37.18
C ILE A 9 18.87 42.66 -37.14
N ASP A 10 20.20 42.53 -37.05
CA ASP A 10 21.13 43.67 -37.05
C ASP A 10 21.23 44.32 -38.44
N LYS A 11 20.74 43.66 -39.49
CA LYS A 11 20.72 44.18 -40.87
C LYS A 11 19.44 44.95 -41.22
N VAL A 12 18.53 45.10 -40.26
CA VAL A 12 17.27 45.82 -40.48
C VAL A 12 17.48 47.30 -40.16
N GLU A 13 17.40 48.13 -41.19
CA GLU A 13 17.51 49.58 -41.11
C GLU A 13 16.14 50.22 -41.35
N ILE A 14 15.81 51.24 -40.56
CA ILE A 14 14.54 51.97 -40.69
C ILE A 14 14.84 53.42 -41.09
N ARG A 15 14.20 53.90 -42.16
CA ARG A 15 14.27 55.31 -42.57
C ARG A 15 13.06 56.07 -42.07
N THR A 16 13.25 57.29 -41.59
CA THR A 16 12.16 58.18 -41.16
C THR A 16 12.24 59.52 -41.88
N ASN A 17 11.20 60.35 -41.79
CA ASN A 17 11.18 61.66 -42.44
C ASN A 17 12.23 62.63 -41.87
N ASP A 18 12.70 62.37 -40.64
CA ASP A 18 13.56 63.27 -39.87
C ASP A 18 14.99 62.72 -39.70
N CYS A 19 15.27 61.52 -40.24
CA CYS A 19 16.57 60.86 -40.13
C CYS A 19 16.79 59.84 -41.24
N ASP A 20 17.99 59.84 -41.83
CA ASP A 20 18.34 58.97 -42.95
C ASP A 20 18.37 57.49 -42.55
N GLU A 21 18.73 57.15 -41.31
CA GLU A 21 18.87 55.77 -40.86
C GLU A 21 18.76 55.60 -39.35
N TRP A 22 17.86 54.73 -38.91
CA TRP A 22 17.78 54.20 -37.54
C TRP A 22 18.24 52.75 -37.54
N VAL A 23 19.28 52.47 -36.75
CA VAL A 23 19.81 51.14 -36.50
C VAL A 23 19.48 50.71 -35.07
N ARG A 24 19.22 49.42 -34.86
CA ARG A 24 18.98 48.89 -33.52
C ARG A 24 20.26 48.91 -32.67
N GLU A 25 20.09 49.03 -31.36
CA GLU A 25 21.17 48.76 -30.40
C GLU A 25 21.68 47.31 -30.52
N PRO A 26 23.00 47.08 -30.40
CA PRO A 26 23.61 45.76 -30.64
C PRO A 26 23.46 44.81 -29.45
N PHE A 27 22.85 45.24 -28.35
CA PHE A 27 22.75 44.43 -27.14
C PHE A 27 21.74 43.28 -27.27
N VAL A 28 21.98 42.24 -26.47
CA VAL A 28 21.00 41.18 -26.18
C VAL A 28 20.44 41.41 -24.78
N ILE A 29 19.28 40.85 -24.52
CA ILE A 29 18.63 40.95 -23.22
C ILE A 29 19.18 39.87 -22.29
N ASP A 30 19.20 40.16 -20.98
CA ASP A 30 19.51 39.18 -19.95
C ASP A 30 18.52 38.00 -19.97
N VAL A 31 19.03 36.77 -19.79
CA VAL A 31 18.25 35.52 -19.88
C VAL A 31 17.10 35.45 -18.86
N TRP A 32 17.18 36.19 -17.75
CA TRP A 32 16.11 36.26 -16.75
C TRP A 32 14.90 37.07 -17.23
N ILE A 33 15.04 37.91 -18.25
CA ILE A 33 13.86 38.55 -18.89
C ILE A 33 13.11 37.54 -19.75
N ASP A 34 13.83 36.68 -20.48
CA ASP A 34 13.22 35.62 -21.30
C ASP A 34 12.41 34.65 -20.42
N SER A 35 13.00 34.17 -19.32
CA SER A 35 12.29 33.33 -18.36
C SER A 35 11.24 34.11 -17.57
N GLY A 36 11.50 35.38 -17.26
CA GLY A 36 10.58 36.28 -16.56
C GLY A 36 9.29 36.53 -17.33
N ILE A 37 9.33 36.64 -18.66
CA ILE A 37 8.13 36.87 -19.48
C ILE A 37 7.39 35.58 -19.86
N ALA A 38 7.84 34.41 -19.37
CA ALA A 38 7.27 33.11 -19.73
C ALA A 38 5.77 32.99 -19.42
N TRP A 39 5.27 33.63 -18.35
CA TRP A 39 3.84 33.65 -18.00
C TRP A 39 2.96 34.31 -19.08
N TYR A 40 3.53 35.14 -19.94
CA TYR A 40 2.82 35.79 -21.04
C TYR A 40 3.18 35.16 -22.39
N ALA A 41 4.48 34.94 -22.62
CA ALA A 41 5.00 34.47 -23.89
C ALA A 41 4.64 33.00 -24.19
N SER A 42 4.58 32.12 -23.17
CA SER A 42 4.35 30.68 -23.37
C SER A 42 2.98 30.35 -23.96
N VAL A 43 2.02 31.26 -23.82
CA VAL A 43 0.66 31.12 -24.36
C VAL A 43 0.38 32.13 -25.48
N ASP A 44 1.41 32.78 -26.00
CA ASP A 44 1.32 33.90 -26.95
C ASP A 44 0.32 34.96 -26.50
N GLY A 45 0.37 35.36 -25.21
CA GLY A 45 -0.67 36.18 -24.58
C GLY A 45 -0.90 37.56 -25.23
N LEU A 46 0.06 38.04 -26.04
CA LEU A 46 -0.10 39.24 -26.86
C LEU A 46 -1.17 39.06 -27.94
N ARG A 47 -1.18 37.90 -28.59
CA ARG A 47 -2.09 37.59 -29.70
C ARG A 47 -3.27 36.73 -29.25
N ASN A 48 -3.05 35.80 -28.32
CA ASN A 48 -4.04 34.87 -27.80
C ASN A 48 -4.61 35.35 -26.45
N LYS A 49 -5.35 36.46 -26.49
CA LYS A 49 -5.93 37.09 -25.29
C LYS A 49 -6.95 36.21 -24.58
N ASP A 50 -7.69 35.37 -25.33
CA ASP A 50 -8.70 34.46 -24.76
C ASP A 50 -8.03 33.41 -23.86
N LEU A 51 -7.06 32.67 -24.38
CA LEU A 51 -6.33 31.66 -23.59
C LEU A 51 -5.61 32.30 -22.40
N PHE A 52 -4.96 33.44 -22.62
CA PHE A 52 -4.28 34.16 -21.55
C PHE A 52 -5.25 34.55 -20.42
N SER A 53 -6.43 35.08 -20.76
CA SER A 53 -7.44 35.47 -19.76
C SER A 53 -8.00 34.30 -18.96
N LYS A 54 -8.01 33.09 -19.53
CA LYS A 54 -8.47 31.86 -18.86
C LYS A 54 -7.44 31.29 -17.90
N LEU A 55 -6.15 31.43 -18.21
CA LEU A 55 -5.06 30.83 -17.43
C LEU A 55 -4.46 31.79 -16.39
N PHE A 56 -4.44 33.10 -16.68
CA PHE A 56 -3.77 34.08 -15.82
C PHE A 56 -4.71 34.65 -14.74
N PRO A 57 -4.27 34.74 -13.48
CA PRO A 57 -3.00 34.25 -12.95
C PRO A 57 -2.98 32.72 -12.77
N TYR A 58 -1.82 32.10 -13.00
CA TYR A 58 -1.63 30.66 -12.94
C TYR A 58 -1.84 30.11 -11.52
N ASP A 59 -2.47 28.94 -11.38
CA ASP A 59 -2.87 28.44 -10.05
C ASP A 59 -1.69 28.03 -9.16
N PHE A 60 -0.64 27.47 -9.74
CA PHE A 60 0.45 26.84 -8.99
C PHE A 60 1.76 26.84 -9.79
N ILE A 61 2.87 27.02 -9.08
CA ILE A 61 4.23 26.85 -9.60
C ILE A 61 5.11 26.22 -8.50
N THR A 62 6.05 25.35 -8.88
CA THR A 62 6.98 24.74 -7.95
C THR A 62 8.37 24.60 -8.56
N GLU A 63 9.39 25.00 -7.81
CA GLU A 63 10.81 24.93 -8.18
C GLU A 63 11.68 24.92 -6.92
N GLY A 64 12.98 24.67 -7.09
CA GLY A 64 13.96 24.72 -6.02
C GLY A 64 14.10 26.10 -5.35
N VAL A 65 14.57 26.11 -4.10
CA VAL A 65 14.82 27.32 -3.29
C VAL A 65 15.76 28.34 -3.94
N ASP A 66 16.65 27.89 -4.82
CA ASP A 66 17.55 28.75 -5.62
C ASP A 66 16.81 29.67 -6.60
N GLN A 67 15.57 29.32 -6.98
CA GLN A 67 14.76 30.13 -7.92
C GLN A 67 14.09 31.35 -7.29
N THR A 68 14.16 31.51 -5.96
CA THR A 68 13.62 32.69 -5.25
C THR A 68 14.20 34.02 -5.71
N ARG A 69 15.49 34.03 -6.10
CA ARG A 69 16.18 35.23 -6.63
C ARG A 69 16.30 35.26 -8.15
N GLY A 70 15.94 34.16 -8.82
CA GLY A 70 15.99 34.04 -10.27
C GLY A 70 14.58 34.09 -10.85
N TRP A 71 14.03 32.92 -11.14
CA TRP A 71 12.81 32.82 -11.93
C TRP A 71 11.56 33.35 -11.22
N PHE A 72 11.34 33.04 -9.93
CA PHE A 72 10.17 33.55 -9.22
C PHE A 72 10.14 35.07 -9.17
N TYR A 73 11.30 35.69 -8.93
CA TYR A 73 11.45 37.14 -8.92
C TYR A 73 11.17 37.75 -10.30
N SER A 74 11.79 37.23 -11.35
CA SER A 74 11.64 37.77 -12.71
C SER A 74 10.21 37.61 -13.25
N LEU A 75 9.55 36.46 -12.98
CA LEU A 75 8.13 36.28 -13.27
C LEU A 75 7.28 37.35 -12.58
N LEU A 76 7.49 37.54 -11.28
CA LEU A 76 6.71 38.48 -10.48
C LEU A 76 6.88 39.92 -10.97
N VAL A 77 8.12 40.37 -11.15
CA VAL A 77 8.43 41.74 -11.54
C VAL A 77 7.84 42.06 -12.91
N THR A 78 8.09 41.22 -13.91
CA THR A 78 7.59 41.46 -15.28
C THR A 78 6.06 41.46 -15.34
N SER A 79 5.41 40.55 -14.60
CA SER A 79 3.94 40.48 -14.50
C SER A 79 3.36 41.72 -13.84
N VAL A 80 3.90 42.14 -12.71
CA VAL A 80 3.41 43.35 -12.02
C VAL A 80 3.65 44.59 -12.85
N MET A 81 4.78 44.69 -13.55
CA MET A 81 5.06 45.82 -14.46
C MET A 81 4.08 45.92 -15.63
N LEU A 82 3.68 44.78 -16.21
CA LEU A 82 2.80 44.77 -17.40
C LEU A 82 1.31 44.77 -17.05
N THR A 83 0.91 44.11 -15.96
CA THR A 83 -0.51 43.87 -15.65
C THR A 83 -0.94 44.33 -14.26
N GLY A 84 -0.01 44.77 -13.40
CA GLY A 84 -0.28 45.12 -12.02
C GLY A 84 -0.67 43.94 -11.12
N LYS A 85 -0.44 42.68 -11.55
CA LYS A 85 -0.81 41.46 -10.82
C LYS A 85 0.35 40.47 -10.74
N ALA A 86 0.38 39.67 -9.68
CA ALA A 86 1.28 38.53 -9.60
C ALA A 86 0.90 37.45 -10.63
N PRO A 87 1.86 36.72 -11.21
CA PRO A 87 1.59 35.76 -12.28
C PRO A 87 1.06 34.43 -11.78
N TYR A 88 1.19 34.14 -10.49
CA TYR A 88 0.77 32.89 -9.86
C TYR A 88 -0.07 33.15 -8.60
N LYS A 89 -0.94 32.20 -8.25
CA LYS A 89 -1.75 32.21 -7.02
C LYS A 89 -1.03 31.54 -5.85
N ASN A 90 -0.33 30.43 -6.12
CA ASN A 90 0.40 29.65 -5.11
C ASN A 90 1.81 29.30 -5.60
N ILE A 91 2.79 29.30 -4.68
CA ILE A 91 4.15 28.81 -4.92
C ILE A 91 4.48 27.73 -3.89
N LEU A 92 5.05 26.62 -4.34
CA LEU A 92 5.68 25.63 -3.46
C LEU A 92 7.18 25.57 -3.76
N ILE A 93 7.99 26.02 -2.81
CA ILE A 93 9.45 26.02 -2.92
C ILE A 93 9.99 24.68 -2.46
N GLN A 94 10.78 24.02 -3.31
CA GLN A 94 11.38 22.73 -3.02
C GLN A 94 12.77 22.87 -2.38
N GLY A 95 13.09 21.96 -1.46
CA GLY A 95 14.45 21.80 -0.97
C GLY A 95 15.37 21.19 -2.03
N LEU A 96 16.68 21.37 -1.84
CA LEU A 96 17.67 20.81 -2.75
C LEU A 96 17.85 19.31 -2.51
N ILE A 97 18.12 18.56 -3.58
CA ILE A 97 18.52 17.15 -3.49
C ILE A 97 19.99 17.05 -3.07
N LEU A 98 20.25 16.27 -2.02
CA LEU A 98 21.56 16.00 -1.44
C LEU A 98 21.93 14.53 -1.61
N ASP A 99 23.23 14.21 -1.56
CA ASP A 99 23.68 12.82 -1.51
C ASP A 99 23.27 12.15 -0.20
N LYS A 100 23.43 10.82 -0.11
CA LYS A 100 23.07 10.01 1.07
C LYS A 100 23.75 10.44 2.39
N TYR A 101 24.76 11.30 2.35
CA TYR A 101 25.45 11.85 3.51
C TYR A 101 25.09 13.32 3.77
N GLY A 102 24.08 13.86 3.07
CA GLY A 102 23.63 15.25 3.20
C GLY A 102 24.56 16.26 2.52
N ARG A 103 25.44 15.84 1.61
CA ARG A 103 26.34 16.75 0.89
C ARG A 103 25.71 17.16 -0.43
N LYS A 104 25.95 18.41 -0.84
CA LYS A 104 25.54 18.90 -2.15
C LYS A 104 26.15 18.03 -3.25
N MET A 105 25.32 17.60 -4.20
CA MET A 105 25.79 16.84 -5.35
C MET A 105 26.62 17.73 -6.27
N SER A 106 27.81 17.27 -6.67
CA SER A 106 28.65 17.98 -7.64
C SER A 106 29.52 17.00 -8.44
N LYS A 107 29.75 17.32 -9.71
CA LYS A 107 30.60 16.49 -10.59
C LYS A 107 32.00 16.31 -10.02
N HIS A 108 32.56 17.35 -9.37
CA HIS A 108 33.88 17.32 -8.76
C HIS A 108 33.98 16.32 -7.59
N LEU A 109 32.92 16.15 -6.81
CA LEU A 109 32.88 15.20 -5.69
C LEU A 109 32.53 13.76 -6.15
N GLY A 110 32.18 13.57 -7.42
CA GLY A 110 31.79 12.27 -7.97
C GLY A 110 30.52 11.67 -7.34
N ASN A 111 29.72 12.48 -6.62
CA ASN A 111 28.54 12.05 -5.88
C ASN A 111 27.22 12.40 -6.60
N VAL A 112 27.26 12.70 -7.89
CA VAL A 112 26.09 13.02 -8.70
C VAL A 112 25.32 11.73 -9.01
N VAL A 113 24.03 11.74 -8.74
CA VAL A 113 23.10 10.72 -9.23
C VAL A 113 22.33 11.30 -10.40
N TYR A 114 22.42 10.65 -11.57
CA TYR A 114 21.68 11.08 -12.74
C TYR A 114 20.25 10.53 -12.69
N ALA A 115 19.27 11.42 -12.91
CA ALA A 115 17.85 11.05 -12.90
C ALA A 115 17.53 9.94 -13.91
N GLU A 116 18.15 9.96 -15.09
CA GLU A 116 17.95 8.93 -16.12
C GLU A 116 18.42 7.54 -15.65
N GLU A 117 19.56 7.45 -14.97
CA GLU A 117 20.07 6.19 -14.41
C GLU A 117 19.13 5.66 -13.33
N ALA A 118 18.69 6.53 -12.44
CA ALA A 118 17.74 6.17 -11.39
C ALA A 118 16.40 5.69 -11.99
N LEU A 119 15.87 6.38 -13.01
CA LEU A 119 14.64 6.01 -13.71
C LEU A 119 14.77 4.65 -14.39
N LYS A 120 15.88 4.39 -15.09
CA LYS A 120 16.14 3.11 -15.74
C LYS A 120 16.28 1.96 -14.72
N LYS A 121 16.87 2.23 -13.57
CA LYS A 121 17.15 1.22 -12.55
C LYS A 121 15.92 0.85 -11.71
N HIS A 122 15.14 1.85 -11.29
CA HIS A 122 14.05 1.66 -10.31
C HIS A 122 12.65 1.85 -10.88
N GLY A 123 12.53 2.44 -12.07
CA GLY A 123 11.26 2.82 -12.67
C GLY A 123 10.72 4.16 -12.15
N ALA A 124 9.85 4.78 -12.95
CA ALA A 124 9.29 6.09 -12.66
C ALA A 124 8.44 6.11 -11.38
N ASP A 125 7.58 5.11 -11.19
CA ASP A 125 6.64 5.09 -10.06
C ASP A 125 7.34 4.92 -8.71
N ALA A 126 8.39 4.08 -8.64
CA ALA A 126 9.16 3.90 -7.42
C ALA A 126 9.85 5.21 -7.01
N LEU A 127 10.44 5.94 -7.97
CA LEU A 127 11.07 7.23 -7.69
C LEU A 127 10.07 8.32 -7.33
N ARG A 128 8.93 8.39 -8.04
CA ARG A 128 7.86 9.35 -7.71
C ARG A 128 7.34 9.11 -6.30
N LEU A 129 7.05 7.85 -5.95
CA LEU A 129 6.60 7.50 -4.61
C LEU A 129 7.68 7.81 -3.56
N TYR A 130 8.95 7.52 -3.84
CA TYR A 130 10.05 7.85 -2.94
C TYR A 130 10.11 9.37 -2.66
N ILE A 131 10.10 10.18 -3.71
CA ILE A 131 10.16 11.64 -3.59
C ILE A 131 8.94 12.18 -2.83
N LEU A 132 7.74 11.72 -3.20
CA LEU A 132 6.48 12.24 -2.69
C LEU A 132 6.10 11.72 -1.31
N SER A 133 6.85 10.78 -0.70
CA SER A 133 6.52 10.18 0.60
C SER A 133 7.55 10.40 1.70
N THR A 134 8.78 10.83 1.35
CA THR A 134 9.91 10.79 2.30
C THR A 134 10.08 12.08 3.08
N TYR A 135 10.09 13.24 2.39
CA TYR A 135 10.40 14.53 3.01
C TYR A 135 9.31 15.57 2.72
N PRO A 136 9.10 16.53 3.64
CA PRO A 136 8.36 17.74 3.33
C PRO A 136 8.95 18.43 2.09
N PRO A 137 8.13 18.96 1.15
CA PRO A 137 8.67 19.54 -0.09
C PRO A 137 9.74 20.62 0.11
N GLY A 138 9.63 21.45 1.15
CA GLY A 138 10.57 22.53 1.42
C GLY A 138 11.90 22.12 2.05
N ASP A 139 11.98 20.90 2.58
CA ASP A 139 13.18 20.41 3.26
C ASP A 139 14.18 19.82 2.27
N PRO A 140 15.50 19.88 2.55
CA PRO A 140 16.49 19.20 1.71
C PRO A 140 16.19 17.70 1.59
N PHE A 141 16.15 17.20 0.36
CA PHE A 141 15.85 15.79 0.08
C PHE A 141 17.15 14.99 0.08
N ILE A 142 17.34 14.11 1.06
CA ILE A 142 18.51 13.22 1.09
C ILE A 142 18.23 12.01 0.21
N TYR A 143 18.94 11.91 -0.92
CA TYR A 143 18.79 10.76 -1.82
C TYR A 143 19.54 9.55 -1.27
N ASN A 144 18.79 8.57 -0.77
CA ASN A 144 19.32 7.30 -0.30
C ASN A 144 18.73 6.14 -1.12
N GLU A 145 19.56 5.57 -2.00
CA GLU A 145 19.13 4.49 -2.90
C GLU A 145 18.66 3.23 -2.15
N ASP A 146 19.16 2.98 -0.93
CA ASP A 146 18.73 1.82 -0.15
C ASP A 146 17.27 1.92 0.32
N GLU A 147 16.73 3.13 0.47
CA GLU A 147 15.33 3.35 0.85
C GLU A 147 14.35 3.04 -0.30
N ILE A 148 14.81 3.13 -1.55
CA ILE A 148 13.99 2.82 -2.73
C ILE A 148 13.56 1.35 -2.72
N LYS A 149 14.37 0.44 -2.16
CA LYS A 149 14.00 -0.98 -1.98
C LYS A 149 12.76 -1.14 -1.11
N ASN A 150 12.62 -0.32 -0.07
CA ASN A 150 11.44 -0.33 0.80
C ASN A 150 10.21 0.17 0.03
N VAL A 151 10.37 1.21 -0.78
CA VAL A 151 9.31 1.74 -1.65
C VAL A 151 8.83 0.68 -2.64
N ILE A 152 9.75 -0.02 -3.31
CA ILE A 152 9.42 -1.13 -4.22
C ILE A 152 8.70 -2.25 -3.47
N THR A 153 9.11 -2.56 -2.24
CA THR A 153 8.43 -3.55 -1.40
C THR A 153 6.99 -3.15 -1.12
N SER A 154 6.73 -1.88 -0.77
CA SER A 154 5.38 -1.37 -0.59
C SER A 154 4.55 -1.44 -1.89
N LEU A 155 5.11 -1.10 -3.05
CA LEU A 155 4.41 -1.24 -4.34
C LEU A 155 4.09 -2.70 -4.68
N ASN A 156 4.97 -3.64 -4.33
CA ASN A 156 4.68 -5.06 -4.47
C ASN A 156 3.55 -5.51 -3.55
N ILE A 157 3.42 -4.93 -2.35
CA ILE A 157 2.29 -5.20 -1.46
C ILE A 157 0.98 -4.69 -2.10
N VAL A 158 0.97 -3.46 -2.63
CA VAL A 158 -0.19 -2.94 -3.39
C VAL A 158 -0.57 -3.91 -4.51
N TRP A 159 0.39 -4.30 -5.35
CA TRP A 159 0.16 -5.28 -6.43
C TRP A 159 -0.44 -6.59 -5.91
N ASN A 160 0.09 -7.13 -4.82
CA ASN A 160 -0.35 -8.39 -4.25
C ASN A 160 -1.77 -8.31 -3.66
N VAL A 161 -2.18 -7.17 -3.10
CA VAL A 161 -3.56 -6.93 -2.65
C VAL A 161 -4.53 -7.05 -3.82
N PHE A 162 -4.24 -6.38 -4.94
CA PHE A 162 -5.06 -6.49 -6.16
C PHE A 162 -5.03 -7.89 -6.76
N ARG A 163 -3.86 -8.55 -6.78
CA ARG A 163 -3.74 -9.93 -7.25
C ARG A 163 -4.58 -10.89 -6.40
N PHE A 164 -4.55 -10.74 -5.08
CA PHE A 164 -5.39 -11.51 -4.16
C PHE A 164 -6.86 -11.34 -4.52
N ALA A 165 -7.34 -10.09 -4.55
CA ALA A 165 -8.73 -9.79 -4.88
C ALA A 165 -9.12 -10.37 -6.25
N HIS A 166 -8.29 -10.14 -7.28
CA HIS A 166 -8.55 -10.62 -8.64
C HIS A 166 -8.69 -12.14 -8.69
N THR A 167 -7.77 -12.86 -8.04
CA THR A 167 -7.73 -14.32 -8.07
C THR A 167 -9.04 -14.91 -7.57
N TYR A 168 -9.51 -14.49 -6.38
CA TYR A 168 -10.70 -15.06 -5.77
C TYR A 168 -11.99 -14.53 -6.38
N MET A 169 -12.06 -13.23 -6.69
CA MET A 169 -13.24 -12.63 -7.33
C MET A 169 -13.50 -13.21 -8.73
N THR A 170 -12.45 -13.56 -9.48
CA THR A 170 -12.62 -14.24 -10.78
C THR A 170 -13.11 -15.67 -10.61
N LEU A 171 -12.55 -16.44 -9.66
CA LEU A 171 -12.96 -17.81 -9.38
C LEU A 171 -14.43 -17.89 -8.98
N ASP A 172 -14.88 -16.98 -8.10
CA ASP A 172 -16.26 -16.91 -7.62
C ASP A 172 -17.21 -16.14 -8.55
N LYS A 173 -16.75 -15.71 -9.73
CA LYS A 173 -17.54 -14.96 -10.72
C LYS A 173 -18.22 -13.72 -10.14
N PHE A 174 -17.48 -12.96 -9.34
CA PHE A 174 -17.93 -11.67 -8.84
C PHE A 174 -18.29 -10.73 -10.00
N ASP A 175 -19.40 -10.01 -9.82
CA ASP A 175 -19.90 -8.99 -10.74
C ASP A 175 -20.36 -7.78 -9.93
N PRO A 176 -19.76 -6.58 -10.09
CA PRO A 176 -20.11 -5.39 -9.32
C PRO A 176 -21.51 -4.84 -9.62
N GLU A 177 -22.11 -5.17 -10.78
CA GLU A 177 -23.48 -4.78 -11.11
C GLU A 177 -24.52 -5.68 -10.44
N VAL A 178 -24.17 -6.94 -10.18
CA VAL A 178 -25.04 -7.88 -9.46
C VAL A 178 -24.83 -7.80 -7.95
N HIS A 179 -23.58 -7.69 -7.52
CA HIS A 179 -23.19 -7.72 -6.11
C HIS A 179 -22.93 -6.30 -5.61
N LYS A 180 -23.97 -5.47 -5.63
CA LYS A 180 -23.86 -4.06 -5.24
C LYS A 180 -23.62 -3.93 -3.74
N LEU A 181 -22.65 -3.09 -3.36
CA LEU A 181 -22.33 -2.86 -1.95
C LEU A 181 -23.56 -2.37 -1.17
N SER A 182 -24.35 -1.46 -1.74
CA SER A 182 -25.55 -0.89 -1.10
C SER A 182 -26.59 -1.94 -0.70
N GLU A 183 -26.71 -3.03 -1.47
CA GLU A 183 -27.67 -4.11 -1.22
C GLU A 183 -27.13 -5.14 -0.21
N LEU A 184 -25.80 -5.30 -0.19
CA LEU A 184 -25.09 -6.28 0.63
C LEU A 184 -24.61 -5.74 1.98
N LEU A 185 -24.58 -4.40 2.15
CA LEU A 185 -24.05 -3.73 3.33
C LEU A 185 -24.70 -4.17 4.64
N GLN A 186 -25.99 -4.50 4.61
CA GLN A 186 -26.70 -5.01 5.79
C GLN A 186 -26.08 -6.29 6.36
N ASN A 187 -25.44 -7.10 5.52
CA ASN A 187 -24.76 -8.33 5.88
C ASN A 187 -23.25 -8.12 6.15
N ALA A 188 -22.76 -6.88 6.10
CA ALA A 188 -21.36 -6.55 6.34
C ALA A 188 -20.99 -6.79 7.81
N ARG A 189 -19.90 -7.54 8.00
CA ARG A 189 -19.33 -7.80 9.33
C ARG A 189 -18.62 -6.56 9.87
N VAL A 190 -18.22 -6.60 11.14
CA VAL A 190 -17.56 -5.47 11.81
C VAL A 190 -16.23 -5.11 11.14
N GLU A 191 -15.46 -6.08 10.62
CA GLU A 191 -14.22 -5.83 9.89
C GLU A 191 -14.45 -5.17 8.53
N ASP A 192 -15.59 -5.46 7.88
CA ASP A 192 -15.98 -4.85 6.61
C ASP A 192 -16.34 -3.38 6.82
N ARG A 193 -17.13 -3.09 7.87
CA ARG A 193 -17.48 -1.72 8.27
C ARG A 193 -16.26 -0.92 8.70
N TRP A 194 -15.32 -1.56 9.38
CA TRP A 194 -14.06 -0.92 9.77
C TRP A 194 -13.24 -0.49 8.56
N ILE A 195 -13.02 -1.36 7.56
CA ILE A 195 -12.21 -0.96 6.40
C ILE A 195 -12.91 0.10 5.52
N LEU A 196 -14.25 0.10 5.46
CA LEU A 196 -15.04 1.16 4.82
C LEU A 196 -14.85 2.50 5.54
N SER A 197 -14.86 2.51 6.88
CA SER A 197 -14.53 3.70 7.66
C SER A 197 -13.10 4.17 7.36
N ARG A 198 -12.13 3.26 7.44
CA ARG A 198 -10.71 3.58 7.25
C ARG A 198 -10.41 4.21 5.89
N VAL A 199 -10.94 3.69 4.79
CA VAL A 199 -10.67 4.27 3.46
C VAL A 199 -11.22 5.69 3.34
N ASN A 200 -12.41 5.95 3.88
CA ASN A 200 -13.04 7.28 3.86
C ASN A 200 -12.28 8.27 4.78
N THR A 201 -11.85 7.82 5.96
CA THR A 201 -10.99 8.61 6.86
C THR A 201 -9.66 8.96 6.19
N VAL A 202 -8.98 7.98 5.56
CA VAL A 202 -7.74 8.21 4.82
C VAL A 202 -7.95 9.17 3.65
N MET A 203 -9.09 9.07 2.97
CA MET A 203 -9.43 9.96 1.85
C MET A 203 -9.70 11.40 2.31
N SER A 204 -10.43 11.58 3.41
CA SER A 204 -10.62 12.89 4.03
C SER A 204 -9.28 13.52 4.44
N GLN A 205 -8.40 12.74 5.09
CA GLN A 205 -7.04 13.16 5.43
C GLN A 205 -6.22 13.51 4.19
N TYR A 206 -6.23 12.66 3.17
CA TYR A 206 -5.51 12.87 1.91
C TYR A 206 -5.91 14.20 1.26
N LEU A 207 -7.22 14.46 1.14
CA LEU A 207 -7.73 15.73 0.59
C LEU A 207 -7.35 16.94 1.45
N SER A 208 -7.36 16.80 2.78
CA SER A 208 -6.95 17.86 3.69
C SER A 208 -5.46 18.21 3.54
N GLU A 209 -4.59 17.19 3.54
CA GLU A 209 -3.14 17.36 3.41
C GLU A 209 -2.74 17.89 2.03
N LEU A 210 -3.48 17.56 0.96
CA LEU A 210 -3.25 18.16 -0.35
C LEU A 210 -3.57 19.65 -0.39
N LYS A 211 -4.62 20.11 0.33
CA LYS A 211 -4.96 21.54 0.42
C LYS A 211 -3.87 22.36 1.09
N THR A 212 -3.10 21.75 1.99
CA THR A 212 -1.98 22.38 2.72
C THR A 212 -0.62 22.04 2.11
N TYR A 213 -0.56 21.35 0.97
CA TYR A 213 0.67 20.90 0.30
C TYR A 213 1.55 19.94 1.13
N ASN A 214 0.96 19.27 2.12
CA ASN A 214 1.59 18.21 2.91
C ASN A 214 1.56 16.86 2.18
N ILE A 215 2.02 16.85 0.93
CA ILE A 215 1.91 15.70 0.02
C ILE A 215 2.58 14.44 0.62
N HIS A 216 3.73 14.61 1.28
CA HIS A 216 4.44 13.55 1.99
C HIS A 216 3.61 12.83 3.05
N ILE A 217 2.79 13.56 3.82
CA ILE A 217 1.90 12.96 4.82
C ILE A 217 0.76 12.22 4.13
N ALA A 218 0.12 12.85 3.14
CA ALA A 218 -0.97 12.26 2.37
C ALA A 218 -0.56 10.91 1.74
N VAL A 219 0.60 10.89 1.07
CA VAL A 219 1.12 9.71 0.39
C VAL A 219 1.59 8.65 1.38
N LYS A 220 2.28 9.03 2.46
CA LYS A 220 2.69 8.09 3.50
C LYS A 220 1.50 7.39 4.16
N ASN A 221 0.44 8.14 4.47
CA ASN A 221 -0.78 7.59 5.04
C ASN A 221 -1.50 6.65 4.06
N LEU A 222 -1.55 7.00 2.77
CA LEU A 222 -2.13 6.14 1.73
C LEU A 222 -1.35 4.82 1.57
N ILE A 223 -0.02 4.87 1.55
CA ILE A 223 0.78 3.64 1.48
C ILE A 223 0.64 2.81 2.75
N SER A 224 0.62 3.45 3.92
CA SER A 224 0.34 2.79 5.20
C SER A 224 -1.03 2.09 5.18
N PHE A 225 -2.05 2.71 4.59
CA PHE A 225 -3.37 2.08 4.41
C PHE A 225 -3.31 0.82 3.55
N PHE A 226 -2.59 0.84 2.41
CA PHE A 226 -2.41 -0.36 1.60
C PHE A 226 -1.65 -1.48 2.32
N VAL A 227 -0.60 -1.13 3.04
CA VAL A 227 0.29 -2.10 3.69
C VAL A 227 -0.32 -2.64 4.99
N GLU A 228 -0.67 -1.76 5.91
CA GLU A 228 -1.13 -2.15 7.24
C GLU A 228 -2.63 -2.47 7.24
N ASP A 229 -3.48 -1.52 6.83
CA ASP A 229 -4.94 -1.66 6.96
C ASP A 229 -5.51 -2.71 5.98
N LEU A 230 -5.08 -2.70 4.72
CA LEU A 230 -5.52 -3.69 3.73
C LEU A 230 -4.76 -5.02 3.82
N SER A 231 -3.46 -5.03 3.53
CA SER A 231 -2.69 -6.26 3.39
C SER A 231 -2.52 -7.02 4.71
N HIS A 232 -1.99 -6.37 5.74
CA HIS A 232 -1.66 -7.06 7.01
C HIS A 232 -2.88 -7.33 7.90
N ARG A 233 -3.90 -6.47 7.83
CA ARG A 233 -5.09 -6.52 8.70
C ARG A 233 -6.32 -7.06 7.97
N TYR A 234 -6.95 -6.28 7.10
CA TYR A 234 -8.26 -6.64 6.53
C TYR A 234 -8.23 -7.95 5.74
N LEU A 235 -7.30 -8.11 4.79
CA LEU A 235 -7.17 -9.33 4.00
C LEU A 235 -6.95 -10.57 4.88
N ARG A 236 -6.20 -10.43 5.99
CA ARG A 236 -5.99 -11.50 6.96
C ARG A 236 -7.29 -11.92 7.66
N LEU A 237 -8.18 -10.98 7.95
CA LEU A 237 -9.48 -11.23 8.60
C LEU A 237 -10.46 -11.92 7.65
N ILE A 238 -10.51 -11.50 6.39
CA ILE A 238 -11.49 -12.03 5.42
C ILE A 238 -11.02 -13.29 4.67
N ARG A 239 -9.74 -13.66 4.78
CA ARG A 239 -9.15 -14.77 4.00
C ARG A 239 -9.95 -16.07 4.07
N ARG A 240 -10.49 -16.41 5.24
CA ARG A 240 -11.33 -17.63 5.41
C ARG A 240 -12.67 -17.52 4.68
N ARG A 241 -13.33 -16.37 4.78
CA ARG A 241 -14.62 -16.09 4.12
C ARG A 241 -14.53 -16.18 2.59
N VAL A 242 -13.37 -15.80 2.06
CA VAL A 242 -13.04 -15.78 0.63
C VAL A 242 -12.63 -17.15 0.09
N TRP A 243 -12.14 -18.05 0.95
CA TRP A 243 -11.69 -19.39 0.55
C TRP A 243 -12.78 -20.46 0.68
N GLU A 244 -13.71 -20.31 1.63
CA GLU A 244 -14.75 -21.30 1.87
C GLU A 244 -15.88 -21.22 0.82
N GLU A 245 -16.03 -22.29 0.01
CA GLU A 245 -17.01 -22.42 -1.08
C GLU A 245 -18.48 -22.37 -0.64
N GLU A 246 -18.79 -22.37 0.66
CA GLU A 246 -20.14 -22.24 1.20
C GLU A 246 -20.36 -20.94 1.98
N SER A 247 -19.37 -20.03 2.07
CA SER A 247 -19.57 -18.78 2.79
C SER A 247 -20.58 -17.90 2.06
N SER A 248 -21.75 -17.69 2.68
CA SER A 248 -22.85 -16.88 2.15
C SER A 248 -22.52 -15.37 2.08
N ASP A 249 -21.48 -14.92 2.80
CA ASP A 249 -21.11 -13.51 2.91
C ASP A 249 -19.82 -13.13 2.16
N ARG A 250 -19.27 -14.02 1.32
CA ARG A 250 -18.05 -13.73 0.56
C ARG A 250 -18.23 -12.58 -0.43
N PHE A 251 -19.40 -12.50 -1.06
CA PHE A 251 -19.72 -11.43 -1.99
C PHE A 251 -19.78 -10.08 -1.28
N VAL A 252 -20.15 -10.05 0.01
CA VAL A 252 -20.06 -8.84 0.83
C VAL A 252 -18.60 -8.38 0.94
N ALA A 253 -17.68 -9.30 1.26
CA ALA A 253 -16.24 -8.99 1.34
C ALA A 253 -15.68 -8.54 -0.02
N TYR A 254 -16.12 -9.13 -1.14
CA TYR A 254 -15.71 -8.70 -2.48
C TYR A 254 -16.23 -7.32 -2.85
N SER A 255 -17.50 -7.01 -2.57
CA SER A 255 -18.06 -5.68 -2.84
C SER A 255 -17.36 -4.60 -2.00
N VAL A 256 -17.03 -4.92 -0.74
CA VAL A 256 -16.25 -4.03 0.14
C VAL A 256 -14.83 -3.84 -0.39
N LEU A 257 -14.13 -4.92 -0.77
CA LEU A 257 -12.81 -4.83 -1.38
C LEU A 257 -12.84 -3.99 -2.66
N TYR A 258 -13.80 -4.25 -3.55
CA TYR A 258 -13.93 -3.51 -4.81
C TYR A 258 -14.10 -2.01 -4.55
N TYR A 259 -14.99 -1.64 -3.63
CA TYR A 259 -15.22 -0.26 -3.21
C TYR A 259 -13.95 0.40 -2.65
N VAL A 260 -13.27 -0.28 -1.73
CA VAL A 260 -12.10 0.25 -1.02
C VAL A 260 -10.92 0.41 -1.98
N LEU A 261 -10.66 -0.62 -2.80
CA LEU A 261 -9.56 -0.62 -3.76
C LEU A 261 -9.74 0.45 -4.84
N LYS A 262 -10.97 0.72 -5.28
CA LYS A 262 -11.25 1.73 -6.33
C LYS A 262 -10.86 3.12 -5.85
N ARG A 263 -11.31 3.49 -4.65
CA ARG A 263 -10.96 4.78 -4.01
C ARG A 263 -9.48 4.89 -3.71
N ALA A 264 -8.89 3.85 -3.13
CA ALA A 264 -7.46 3.84 -2.81
C ALA A 264 -6.57 3.93 -4.08
N LEU A 265 -6.97 3.29 -5.18
CA LEU A 265 -6.24 3.37 -6.45
C LEU A 265 -6.31 4.77 -7.07
N LYS A 266 -7.48 5.42 -7.01
CA LYS A 266 -7.66 6.79 -7.50
C LYS A 266 -6.80 7.80 -6.73
N MET A 267 -6.70 7.67 -5.41
CA MET A 267 -5.75 8.48 -4.61
C MET A 267 -4.28 8.19 -4.95
N LEU A 268 -3.98 6.96 -5.38
CA LEU A 268 -2.62 6.54 -5.75
C LEU A 268 -2.23 7.01 -7.16
N ALA A 269 -3.20 7.24 -8.06
CA ALA A 269 -2.96 7.56 -9.47
C ALA A 269 -2.06 8.79 -9.72
N PRO A 270 -2.18 9.93 -8.99
CA PRO A 270 -1.26 11.05 -9.14
C PRO A 270 0.18 10.74 -8.69
N VAL A 271 0.35 9.73 -7.82
CA VAL A 271 1.62 9.34 -7.22
C VAL A 271 2.34 8.33 -8.12
N THR A 272 1.68 7.22 -8.47
CA THR A 272 2.22 6.12 -9.29
C THR A 272 1.36 5.86 -10.52
N PRO A 273 1.41 6.75 -11.53
CA PRO A 273 0.46 6.75 -12.64
C PRO A 273 0.51 5.48 -13.50
N HIS A 274 1.65 4.80 -13.61
CA HIS A 274 1.79 3.62 -14.46
C HIS A 274 1.20 2.37 -13.79
N LEU A 275 1.51 2.17 -12.51
CA LEU A 275 0.94 1.09 -11.70
C LEU A 275 -0.58 1.27 -11.57
N ALA A 276 -1.03 2.49 -11.29
CA ALA A 276 -2.45 2.79 -11.19
C ALA A 276 -3.19 2.48 -12.50
N GLU A 277 -2.62 2.87 -13.64
CA GLU A 277 -3.21 2.58 -14.95
C GLU A 277 -3.25 1.07 -15.24
N ILE A 278 -2.16 0.33 -14.97
CA ILE A 278 -2.14 -1.13 -15.19
C ILE A 278 -3.18 -1.83 -14.32
N LEU A 279 -3.32 -1.44 -13.05
CA LEU A 279 -4.32 -2.00 -12.15
C LEU A 279 -5.74 -1.61 -12.59
N TRP A 280 -5.96 -0.40 -13.08
CA TRP A 280 -7.24 0.01 -13.65
C TRP A 280 -7.66 -0.86 -14.83
N GLN A 281 -6.76 -1.06 -15.80
CA GLN A 281 -7.03 -1.87 -16.98
C GLN A 281 -7.25 -3.35 -16.62
N ARG A 282 -6.39 -3.92 -15.76
CA ARG A 282 -6.38 -5.37 -15.49
C ARG A 282 -7.36 -5.81 -14.41
N PHE A 283 -7.73 -4.92 -13.48
CA PHE A 283 -8.64 -5.23 -12.40
C PHE A 283 -10.01 -4.60 -12.64
N PHE A 284 -10.12 -3.28 -12.63
CA PHE A 284 -11.43 -2.61 -12.65
C PHE A 284 -12.16 -2.79 -13.97
N ARG A 285 -11.51 -2.52 -15.11
CA ARG A 285 -12.12 -2.70 -16.44
C ARG A 285 -12.37 -4.16 -16.82
N TYR A 286 -11.77 -5.11 -16.10
CA TYR A 286 -12.11 -6.54 -16.25
C TYR A 286 -13.52 -6.82 -15.73
N TYR A 287 -13.87 -6.27 -14.55
CA TYR A 287 -15.19 -6.45 -13.93
C TYR A 287 -16.24 -5.47 -14.44
N GLU A 288 -15.87 -4.23 -14.77
CA GLU A 288 -16.80 -3.15 -15.12
C GLU A 288 -16.32 -2.44 -16.40
N LYS A 289 -16.80 -2.89 -17.57
CA LYS A 289 -16.33 -2.40 -18.89
C LYS A 289 -16.77 -0.97 -19.23
N THR A 290 -17.79 -0.47 -18.54
CA THR A 290 -18.37 0.88 -18.70
C THR A 290 -17.51 1.97 -18.07
N LEU A 291 -16.51 1.61 -17.26
CA LEU A 291 -15.57 2.54 -16.68
C LEU A 291 -14.74 3.29 -17.73
N GLU A 292 -14.23 4.45 -17.33
CA GLU A 292 -13.40 5.30 -18.17
C GLU A 292 -12.20 4.54 -18.74
N GLU A 293 -11.79 4.93 -19.95
CA GLU A 293 -10.73 4.25 -20.69
C GLU A 293 -9.38 4.26 -19.96
N SER A 294 -9.15 5.23 -19.07
CA SER A 294 -7.97 5.36 -18.23
C SER A 294 -8.38 5.89 -16.86
N ILE A 295 -7.68 5.48 -15.81
CA ILE A 295 -7.92 6.02 -14.46
C ILE A 295 -7.70 7.53 -14.40
N HIS A 296 -6.85 8.07 -15.27
CA HIS A 296 -6.54 9.50 -15.34
C HIS A 296 -7.66 10.33 -15.97
N LEU A 297 -8.70 9.67 -16.51
CA LEU A 297 -9.94 10.30 -16.94
C LEU A 297 -11.05 10.16 -15.88
N SER A 298 -10.81 9.40 -14.82
CA SER A 298 -11.77 9.22 -13.73
C SER A 298 -11.66 10.36 -12.72
N SER A 299 -12.79 10.66 -12.06
CA SER A 299 -12.82 11.60 -10.94
C SER A 299 -12.58 10.89 -9.61
N LEU A 300 -11.87 11.55 -8.70
CA LEU A 300 -11.83 11.13 -7.31
C LEU A 300 -13.21 11.43 -6.68
N GLU A 301 -13.83 10.43 -6.07
CA GLU A 301 -15.15 10.56 -5.45
C GLU A 301 -15.16 11.54 -4.25
N GLU A 302 -16.33 11.85 -3.70
CA GLU A 302 -16.43 12.52 -2.41
C GLU A 302 -16.27 11.52 -1.26
N VAL A 303 -16.02 12.02 -0.05
CA VAL A 303 -15.94 11.18 1.15
C VAL A 303 -17.34 10.75 1.54
N ASP A 304 -17.55 9.44 1.67
CA ASP A 304 -18.82 8.88 2.11
C ASP A 304 -18.88 8.89 3.65
N GLU A 305 -19.24 10.03 4.22
CA GLU A 305 -19.27 10.31 5.67
C GLU A 305 -20.13 9.30 6.46
N GLU A 306 -21.12 8.67 5.81
CA GLU A 306 -21.96 7.64 6.43
C GLU A 306 -21.20 6.38 6.84
N PHE A 307 -20.05 6.10 6.22
CA PHE A 307 -19.20 4.97 6.58
C PHE A 307 -18.18 5.30 7.67
N VAL A 308 -17.96 6.58 7.96
CA VAL A 308 -16.94 7.02 8.91
C VAL A 308 -17.44 6.79 10.34
N SER A 309 -16.75 5.92 11.08
CA SER A 309 -17.01 5.62 12.49
C SER A 309 -15.70 5.67 13.29
N PRO A 310 -15.36 6.84 13.85
CA PRO A 310 -14.16 7.02 14.67
C PRO A 310 -14.08 6.05 15.85
N GLU A 311 -15.22 5.74 16.49
CA GLU A 311 -15.29 4.81 17.61
C GLU A 311 -14.94 3.37 17.19
N LEU A 312 -15.35 2.96 15.99
CA LEU A 312 -15.01 1.64 15.44
C LEU A 312 -13.53 1.57 15.07
N GLU A 313 -13.00 2.62 14.44
CA GLU A 313 -11.57 2.73 14.13
C GLU A 313 -10.72 2.66 15.40
N GLU A 314 -11.12 3.37 16.44
CA GLU A 314 -10.44 3.34 17.74
C GLU A 314 -10.49 1.93 18.36
N ALA A 315 -11.64 1.26 18.35
CA ALA A 315 -11.77 -0.09 18.88
C ALA A 315 -10.85 -1.09 18.16
N PHE A 316 -10.74 -1.00 16.82
CA PHE A 316 -9.81 -1.81 16.04
C PHE A 316 -8.35 -1.48 16.32
N ASP A 317 -7.99 -0.20 16.50
CA ASP A 317 -6.64 0.19 16.90
C ASP A 317 -6.24 -0.45 18.25
N LYS A 318 -7.15 -0.45 19.23
CA LYS A 318 -6.94 -1.17 20.51
C LYS A 318 -6.72 -2.66 20.30
N VAL A 319 -7.52 -3.31 19.44
CA VAL A 319 -7.36 -4.74 19.10
C VAL A 319 -5.98 -5.01 18.48
N PHE A 320 -5.52 -4.18 17.53
CA PHE A 320 -4.22 -4.38 16.88
C PHE A 320 -3.05 -4.12 17.82
N ARG A 321 -3.15 -3.14 18.73
CA ARG A 321 -2.12 -2.89 19.77
C ARG A 321 -2.06 -4.04 20.77
N ALA A 322 -3.21 -4.50 21.26
CA ALA A 322 -3.28 -5.67 22.14
C ALA A 322 -2.69 -6.91 21.45
N PHE A 323 -3.07 -7.18 20.20
CA PHE A 323 -2.50 -8.25 19.39
C PHE A 323 -0.98 -8.09 19.20
N SER A 324 -0.46 -6.87 19.03
CA SER A 324 0.97 -6.64 18.90
C SER A 324 1.73 -7.01 20.18
N THR A 325 1.19 -6.68 21.36
CA THR A 325 1.75 -7.10 22.65
C THR A 325 1.69 -8.63 22.81
N VAL A 326 0.59 -9.26 22.41
CA VAL A 326 0.45 -10.73 22.37
C VAL A 326 1.51 -11.35 21.46
N ALA A 327 1.68 -10.83 20.24
CA ALA A 327 2.64 -11.31 19.27
C ALA A 327 4.08 -11.17 19.75
N ALA A 328 4.41 -10.05 20.42
CA ALA A 328 5.71 -9.82 21.02
C ALA A 328 6.03 -10.83 22.14
N LEU A 329 5.07 -11.10 23.04
CA LEU A 329 5.20 -12.12 24.08
C LEU A 329 5.38 -13.52 23.49
N ARG A 330 4.62 -13.84 22.44
CA ARG A 330 4.77 -15.12 21.74
C ARG A 330 6.15 -15.27 21.12
N ASN A 331 6.67 -14.22 20.50
CA ASN A 331 7.98 -14.22 19.89
C ASN A 331 9.09 -14.41 20.94
N SER A 332 8.98 -13.80 22.12
CA SER A 332 9.97 -13.99 23.20
C SER A 332 9.97 -15.42 23.76
N LEU A 333 8.85 -16.14 23.63
CA LEU A 333 8.71 -17.56 23.97
C LEU A 333 9.10 -18.51 22.82
N GLY A 334 9.44 -18.00 21.64
CA GLY A 334 9.67 -18.82 20.44
C GLY A 334 8.39 -19.45 19.86
N LEU A 335 7.20 -19.03 20.32
CA LEU A 335 5.91 -19.55 19.87
C LEU A 335 5.46 -18.84 18.59
N LYS A 336 5.54 -19.51 17.46
CA LYS A 336 5.09 -18.99 16.15
C LYS A 336 3.61 -18.61 16.20
N LEU A 337 3.21 -17.49 15.59
CA LEU A 337 1.81 -17.01 15.57
C LEU A 337 0.81 -18.04 15.02
N ARG A 338 1.26 -18.88 14.08
CA ARG A 338 0.45 -19.95 13.50
C ARG A 338 0.18 -21.11 14.45
N TRP A 339 0.90 -21.22 15.57
CA TRP A 339 0.65 -22.24 16.59
C TRP A 339 -0.46 -21.78 17.53
N PRO A 340 -1.51 -22.58 17.74
CA PRO A 340 -2.60 -22.16 18.61
C PRO A 340 -2.13 -22.12 20.07
N VAL A 341 -2.61 -21.13 20.84
CA VAL A 341 -2.42 -21.09 22.30
C VAL A 341 -3.75 -21.32 23.00
N ARG A 342 -3.71 -21.86 24.22
CA ARG A 342 -4.92 -22.20 24.98
C ARG A 342 -5.70 -20.94 25.34
N THR A 343 -5.12 -20.14 26.24
CA THR A 343 -5.76 -18.94 26.78
C THR A 343 -4.75 -17.80 26.76
N VAL A 344 -5.23 -16.62 26.39
CA VAL A 344 -4.48 -15.36 26.50
C VAL A 344 -5.25 -14.43 27.42
N TYR A 345 -4.64 -14.04 28.52
CA TYR A 345 -5.17 -13.02 29.42
C TYR A 345 -4.66 -11.66 28.97
N ILE A 346 -5.58 -10.70 28.86
CA ILE A 346 -5.24 -9.32 28.51
C ILE A 346 -5.85 -8.42 29.58
N SER A 347 -4.97 -7.69 30.26
CA SER A 347 -5.32 -6.69 31.25
C SER A 347 -5.08 -5.29 30.72
N ALA A 348 -6.06 -4.42 30.93
CA ALA A 348 -6.08 -3.03 30.53
C ALA A 348 -7.07 -2.27 31.42
N MET A 349 -7.16 -0.95 31.24
CA MET A 349 -8.19 -0.13 31.89
C MET A 349 -9.60 -0.51 31.40
N GLN A 350 -10.60 -0.32 32.26
CA GLN A 350 -11.99 -0.73 32.02
C GLN A 350 -12.55 -0.21 30.69
N GLU A 351 -12.31 1.05 30.35
CA GLU A 351 -12.76 1.64 29.07
C GLU A 351 -12.20 0.87 27.85
N THR A 352 -10.92 0.49 27.90
CA THR A 352 -10.27 -0.29 26.83
C THR A 352 -10.84 -1.71 26.78
N LEU A 353 -11.11 -2.34 27.93
CA LEU A 353 -11.70 -3.69 27.98
C LEU A 353 -13.10 -3.71 27.37
N GLU A 354 -13.92 -2.68 27.59
CA GLU A 354 -15.26 -2.58 26.99
C GLU A 354 -15.20 -2.48 25.45
N LYS A 355 -14.21 -1.75 24.91
CA LYS A 355 -13.95 -1.68 23.47
C LYS A 355 -13.47 -3.03 22.93
N LEU A 356 -12.52 -3.68 23.59
CA LEU A 356 -12.00 -4.99 23.20
C LEU A 356 -13.07 -6.10 23.28
N ALA A 357 -13.96 -6.05 24.26
CA ALA A 357 -15.02 -7.05 24.43
C ALA A 357 -15.94 -7.14 23.21
N LYS A 358 -16.24 -6.00 22.57
CA LYS A 358 -17.05 -5.95 21.34
C LYS A 358 -16.39 -6.64 20.15
N LEU A 359 -15.05 -6.77 20.16
CA LEU A 359 -14.25 -7.33 19.08
C LEU A 359 -13.42 -8.54 19.55
N ASN A 360 -13.83 -9.21 20.62
CA ASN A 360 -13.03 -10.28 21.25
C ASN A 360 -12.79 -11.46 20.31
N GLU A 361 -13.75 -11.80 19.44
CA GLU A 361 -13.58 -12.85 18.44
C GLU A 361 -12.50 -12.51 17.40
N ILE A 362 -12.36 -11.23 17.04
CA ILE A 362 -11.27 -10.76 16.16
C ILE A 362 -9.93 -10.91 16.88
N LEU A 363 -9.84 -10.47 18.13
CA LEU A 363 -8.61 -10.56 18.91
C LEU A 363 -8.18 -12.02 19.14
N LYS A 364 -9.14 -12.90 19.41
CA LYS A 364 -8.96 -14.36 19.50
C LYS A 364 -8.44 -14.95 18.21
N PHE A 365 -9.04 -14.58 17.07
CA PHE A 365 -8.60 -15.01 15.75
C PHE A 365 -7.17 -14.54 15.43
N LEU A 366 -6.88 -13.24 15.62
CA LEU A 366 -5.56 -12.66 15.36
C LEU A 366 -4.48 -13.30 16.22
N SER A 367 -4.77 -13.49 17.51
CA SER A 367 -3.87 -14.10 18.49
C SER A 367 -3.71 -15.61 18.31
N ASN A 368 -4.56 -16.23 17.49
CA ASN A 368 -4.68 -17.67 17.32
C ASN A 368 -4.80 -18.36 18.69
N ALA A 369 -5.70 -17.85 19.53
CA ALA A 369 -5.98 -18.38 20.85
C ALA A 369 -7.30 -19.17 20.84
N LYS A 370 -7.43 -20.21 21.66
CA LYS A 370 -8.71 -20.89 21.88
C LYS A 370 -9.64 -20.05 22.75
N GLU A 371 -9.07 -19.23 23.63
CA GLU A 371 -9.78 -18.29 24.49
C GLU A 371 -8.95 -17.00 24.68
N VAL A 372 -9.63 -15.86 24.70
CA VAL A 372 -9.07 -14.58 25.13
C VAL A 372 -9.91 -14.07 26.30
N SER A 373 -9.28 -13.91 27.46
CA SER A 373 -9.92 -13.47 28.69
C SER A 373 -9.49 -12.04 28.99
N LEU A 374 -10.45 -11.12 28.93
CA LEU A 374 -10.27 -9.70 29.23
C LEU A 374 -10.49 -9.46 30.72
N VAL A 375 -9.50 -8.93 31.42
CA VAL A 375 -9.52 -8.83 32.90
C VAL A 375 -8.95 -7.50 33.37
N GLU A 376 -9.45 -6.91 34.45
CA GLU A 376 -8.87 -5.66 34.99
C GLU A 376 -7.45 -5.90 35.55
N SER A 377 -7.22 -7.06 36.16
CA SER A 377 -5.93 -7.48 36.68
C SER A 377 -5.61 -8.92 36.28
N LEU A 378 -4.33 -9.19 36.02
CA LEU A 378 -3.90 -10.53 35.65
C LEU A 378 -4.15 -11.53 36.80
N PRO A 379 -4.61 -12.76 36.50
CA PRO A 379 -4.85 -13.76 37.53
C PRO A 379 -3.55 -14.15 38.24
N PRO A 380 -3.60 -14.61 39.51
CA PRO A 380 -2.41 -15.05 40.25
C PRO A 380 -1.59 -16.12 39.53
N ALA A 381 -2.24 -16.99 38.74
CA ALA A 381 -1.56 -18.00 37.91
C ALA A 381 -0.53 -17.40 36.94
N CYS A 382 -0.69 -16.14 36.52
CA CYS A 382 0.28 -15.44 35.67
C CYS A 382 1.61 -15.12 36.36
N GLN A 383 1.70 -15.31 37.68
CA GLN A 383 2.92 -15.22 38.47
C GLN A 383 3.63 -16.57 38.60
N GLU A 384 2.98 -17.67 38.21
CA GLU A 384 3.56 -19.01 38.27
C GLU A 384 4.55 -19.25 37.13
N ASN A 385 5.47 -20.19 37.34
CA ASN A 385 6.52 -20.51 36.37
C ASN A 385 5.99 -21.04 35.02
N GLU A 386 4.75 -21.50 34.97
CA GLU A 386 4.12 -22.05 33.76
C GLU A 386 3.63 -20.95 32.80
N PHE A 387 3.48 -19.72 33.26
CA PHE A 387 3.01 -18.57 32.49
C PHE A 387 4.11 -17.55 32.24
N SER A 388 3.97 -16.79 31.16
CA SER A 388 4.82 -15.65 30.88
C SER A 388 3.96 -14.42 30.67
N THR A 389 4.48 -13.29 31.11
CA THR A 389 3.80 -12.00 31.09
C THR A 389 4.66 -10.97 30.38
N LEU A 390 4.02 -10.14 29.55
CA LEU A 390 4.62 -8.95 28.95
C LEU A 390 3.75 -7.75 29.27
N VAL A 391 4.36 -6.67 29.75
CA VAL A 391 3.68 -5.40 30.01
C VAL A 391 4.13 -4.39 28.97
N SER A 392 3.17 -3.70 28.39
CA SER A 392 3.31 -2.56 27.50
C SER A 392 2.61 -1.35 28.12
N ASP A 393 2.71 -0.17 27.50
CA ASP A 393 2.16 1.07 28.04
C ASP A 393 0.66 0.99 28.35
N GLU A 394 -0.10 0.24 27.55
CA GLU A 394 -1.56 0.15 27.67
C GLU A 394 -2.06 -1.24 28.10
N PHE A 395 -1.28 -2.30 27.88
CA PHE A 395 -1.72 -3.68 28.09
C PHE A 395 -0.70 -4.49 28.90
N ALA A 396 -1.20 -5.32 29.81
CA ALA A 396 -0.46 -6.44 30.38
C ALA A 396 -1.03 -7.76 29.82
N VAL A 397 -0.20 -8.56 29.16
CA VAL A 397 -0.60 -9.80 28.51
C VAL A 397 0.06 -10.98 29.19
N CYS A 398 -0.69 -12.05 29.43
CA CYS A 398 -0.19 -13.29 30.02
C CYS A 398 -0.68 -14.52 29.26
N MET A 399 0.20 -15.51 29.07
CA MET A 399 -0.16 -16.81 28.48
C MET A 399 0.75 -17.96 28.93
N PRO A 400 0.32 -19.22 28.78
CA PRO A 400 1.16 -20.39 29.08
C PRO A 400 2.44 -20.44 28.23
N LYS A 401 3.55 -20.86 28.82
CA LYS A 401 4.85 -21.01 28.13
C LYS A 401 4.91 -22.19 27.18
N LYS A 402 4.15 -23.26 27.47
CA LYS A 402 4.18 -24.52 26.73
C LYS A 402 2.82 -24.82 26.13
N LEU A 403 2.84 -25.46 24.97
CA LEU A 403 1.66 -26.02 24.35
C LEU A 403 1.32 -27.35 25.01
N ASP A 404 0.03 -27.59 25.25
CA ASP A 404 -0.45 -28.94 25.58
C ASP A 404 -0.33 -29.86 24.35
N LYS A 405 -0.42 -31.18 24.58
CA LYS A 405 -0.24 -32.18 23.51
C LYS A 405 -1.20 -31.97 22.32
N THR A 406 -2.43 -31.54 22.59
CA THR A 406 -3.45 -31.32 21.55
C THR A 406 -3.08 -30.11 20.67
N LEU A 407 -2.68 -29.02 21.31
CA LEU A 407 -2.23 -27.81 20.61
C LEU A 407 -0.91 -28.02 19.88
N LEU A 408 -0.02 -28.85 20.40
CA LEU A 408 1.21 -29.26 19.72
C LEU A 408 0.88 -30.03 18.43
N ASN A 409 -0.04 -31.01 18.48
CA ASN A 409 -0.48 -31.73 17.29
C ASN A 409 -1.08 -30.80 16.23
N GLU A 410 -1.87 -29.81 16.62
CA GLU A 410 -2.40 -28.79 15.71
C GLU A 410 -1.29 -27.89 15.14
N ALA A 411 -0.32 -27.49 15.96
CA ALA A 411 0.83 -26.72 15.53
C ALA A 411 1.65 -27.45 14.45
N LEU A 412 1.97 -28.73 14.69
CA LEU A 412 2.71 -29.57 13.73
C LEU A 412 1.93 -29.77 12.42
N SER A 413 0.62 -30.01 12.51
CA SER A 413 -0.25 -30.11 11.33
C SER A 413 -0.22 -28.83 10.48
N ARG A 414 -0.21 -27.65 11.12
CA ARG A 414 -0.07 -26.37 10.40
C ARG A 414 1.31 -26.18 9.79
N GLU A 415 2.37 -26.71 10.41
CA GLU A 415 3.69 -26.72 9.78
C GLU A 415 3.70 -27.56 8.51
N VAL A 416 3.05 -28.73 8.50
CA VAL A 416 2.91 -29.62 7.34
C VAL A 416 2.11 -28.93 6.23
N ILE A 417 0.93 -28.38 6.55
CA ILE A 417 0.11 -27.61 5.61
C ILE A 417 0.95 -26.53 4.92
N ARG A 418 1.78 -25.79 5.69
CA ARG A 418 2.66 -24.76 5.14
C ARG A 418 3.64 -25.31 4.10
N ARG A 419 4.27 -26.47 4.34
CA ARG A 419 5.21 -27.08 3.37
C ARG A 419 4.49 -27.50 2.11
N ILE A 420 3.33 -28.13 2.25
CA ILE A 420 2.49 -28.51 1.11
C ILE A 420 2.11 -27.27 0.29
N GLN A 421 1.70 -26.17 0.92
CA GLN A 421 1.37 -24.92 0.22
C GLN A 421 2.59 -24.30 -0.50
N VAL A 422 3.79 -24.38 0.09
CA VAL A 422 5.04 -23.97 -0.58
C VAL A 422 5.31 -24.84 -1.81
N MET A 423 5.13 -26.16 -1.69
CA MET A 423 5.29 -27.09 -2.80
C MET A 423 4.24 -26.84 -3.89
N ARG A 424 2.98 -26.53 -3.52
CA ARG A 424 1.93 -26.16 -4.49
C ARG A 424 2.33 -24.96 -5.33
N ASN A 425 2.91 -23.94 -4.68
CA ASN A 425 3.43 -22.76 -5.38
C ASN A 425 4.59 -23.13 -6.31
N LYS A 426 5.55 -23.95 -5.86
CA LYS A 426 6.67 -24.43 -6.71
C LYS A 426 6.18 -25.25 -7.91
N ALA A 427 5.10 -26.01 -7.76
CA ALA A 427 4.47 -26.80 -8.81
C ALA A 427 3.59 -25.95 -9.75
N ASN A 428 3.53 -24.62 -9.57
CA ASN A 428 2.64 -23.71 -10.31
C ASN A 428 1.18 -24.21 -10.34
N LEU A 429 0.69 -24.73 -9.20
CA LEU A 429 -0.70 -25.13 -9.05
C LEU A 429 -1.58 -23.91 -8.81
N TYR A 430 -2.74 -23.88 -9.45
CA TYR A 430 -3.79 -22.91 -9.14
C TYR A 430 -4.37 -23.19 -7.75
N VAL A 431 -5.01 -22.17 -7.17
CA VAL A 431 -5.50 -22.20 -5.78
C VAL A 431 -6.66 -23.20 -5.61
N ASP A 432 -7.37 -23.49 -6.69
CA ASP A 432 -8.53 -24.35 -6.77
C ASP A 432 -8.24 -25.81 -7.15
N GLU A 433 -7.04 -26.12 -7.65
CA GLU A 433 -6.67 -27.48 -8.05
C GLU A 433 -6.58 -28.45 -6.86
N PHE A 434 -7.14 -29.65 -7.04
CA PHE A 434 -6.97 -30.76 -6.10
C PHE A 434 -5.63 -31.49 -6.30
N ILE A 435 -5.09 -32.02 -5.21
CA ILE A 435 -3.82 -32.77 -5.21
C ILE A 435 -3.94 -34.12 -4.50
N GLU A 436 -3.02 -35.02 -4.81
CA GLU A 436 -2.66 -36.16 -3.95
C GLU A 436 -1.45 -35.75 -3.12
N VAL A 437 -1.42 -36.15 -1.84
CA VAL A 437 -0.30 -35.87 -0.94
C VAL A 437 0.20 -37.17 -0.33
N GLY A 438 1.50 -37.42 -0.41
CA GLY A 438 2.19 -38.48 0.34
C GLY A 438 3.05 -37.87 1.45
N ILE A 439 2.98 -38.40 2.67
CA ILE A 439 3.77 -37.90 3.81
C ILE A 439 4.48 -39.08 4.48
N GLU A 440 5.80 -39.12 4.38
CA GLU A 440 6.65 -40.13 5.01
C GLU A 440 7.48 -39.50 6.13
N THR A 441 7.38 -40.06 7.33
CA THR A 441 8.24 -39.69 8.47
C THR A 441 8.45 -40.90 9.37
N GLU A 442 9.57 -40.93 10.10
CA GLU A 442 9.82 -41.92 11.16
C GLU A 442 9.47 -41.36 12.55
N GLU A 443 9.23 -40.05 12.65
CA GLU A 443 9.04 -39.32 13.90
C GLU A 443 7.64 -39.56 14.48
N THR A 444 7.58 -40.17 15.67
CA THR A 444 6.30 -40.62 16.27
C THR A 444 5.37 -39.47 16.61
N GLU A 445 5.90 -38.33 17.06
CA GLU A 445 5.10 -37.14 17.39
C GLU A 445 4.42 -36.56 16.15
N LEU A 446 5.15 -36.50 15.03
CA LEU A 446 4.60 -36.01 13.77
C LEU A 446 3.55 -36.99 13.20
N LYS A 447 3.77 -38.30 13.29
CA LYS A 447 2.77 -39.31 12.91
C LYS A 447 1.47 -39.16 13.70
N GLU A 448 1.56 -38.93 15.02
CA GLU A 448 0.38 -38.74 15.85
C GLU A 448 -0.41 -37.50 15.44
N ALA A 449 0.28 -36.38 15.18
CA ALA A 449 -0.34 -35.15 14.69
C ALA A 449 -1.04 -35.36 13.34
N LEU A 450 -0.36 -36.01 12.38
CA LEU A 450 -0.88 -36.32 11.06
C LEU A 450 -2.14 -37.20 11.13
N ASN A 451 -2.14 -38.24 11.98
CA ASN A 451 -3.28 -39.14 12.14
C ASN A 451 -4.48 -38.45 12.79
N THR A 452 -4.24 -37.59 13.78
CA THR A 452 -5.31 -36.90 14.51
C THR A 452 -6.00 -35.83 13.66
N LEU A 453 -5.26 -35.18 12.77
CA LEU A 453 -5.72 -34.01 12.01
C LEU A 453 -5.65 -34.21 10.49
N ARG A 454 -5.67 -35.46 10.02
CA ARG A 454 -5.57 -35.79 8.58
C ARG A 454 -6.62 -35.07 7.74
N ASP A 455 -7.88 -35.13 8.15
CA ASP A 455 -8.99 -34.49 7.43
C ASP A 455 -8.85 -32.96 7.40
N TYR A 456 -8.37 -32.39 8.50
CA TYR A 456 -8.09 -30.95 8.59
C TYR A 456 -6.98 -30.55 7.61
N ILE A 457 -5.87 -31.30 7.56
CA ILE A 457 -4.78 -31.07 6.60
C ILE A 457 -5.30 -31.20 5.17
N ALA A 458 -6.06 -32.26 4.88
CA ALA A 458 -6.59 -32.52 3.55
C ALA A 458 -7.48 -31.38 3.05
N LYS A 459 -8.39 -30.88 3.91
CA LYS A 459 -9.24 -29.73 3.61
C LYS A 459 -8.43 -28.47 3.34
N GLU A 460 -7.47 -28.13 4.20
CA GLU A 460 -6.68 -26.89 4.09
C GLU A 460 -5.71 -26.88 2.89
N VAL A 461 -5.35 -28.05 2.33
CA VAL A 461 -4.47 -28.14 1.15
C VAL A 461 -5.19 -28.57 -0.12
N ARG A 462 -6.53 -28.71 -0.09
CA ARG A 462 -7.36 -29.29 -1.15
C ARG A 462 -6.78 -30.63 -1.63
N ALA A 463 -6.41 -31.50 -0.70
CA ALA A 463 -5.98 -32.85 -1.03
C ALA A 463 -7.20 -33.77 -1.14
N ALA A 464 -7.32 -34.52 -2.23
CA ALA A 464 -8.33 -35.58 -2.33
C ALA A 464 -8.00 -36.72 -1.36
N HIS A 465 -6.71 -37.07 -1.27
CA HIS A 465 -6.20 -38.11 -0.39
C HIS A 465 -4.83 -37.74 0.17
N ILE A 466 -4.59 -38.15 1.43
CA ILE A 466 -3.29 -38.11 2.09
C ILE A 466 -2.86 -39.55 2.38
N TYR A 467 -1.73 -39.96 1.81
CA TYR A 467 -1.14 -41.28 1.95
C TYR A 467 0.08 -41.23 2.88
N ASP A 468 0.38 -42.36 3.52
CA ASP A 468 1.59 -42.53 4.35
C ASP A 468 2.82 -42.98 3.54
N GLU A 469 2.67 -43.06 2.21
CA GLU A 469 3.70 -43.46 1.26
C GLU A 469 3.78 -42.43 0.13
N ILE A 470 4.98 -42.24 -0.42
CA ILE A 470 5.24 -41.35 -1.53
C ILE A 470 5.53 -42.17 -2.79
N THR A 471 4.84 -41.84 -3.88
CA THR A 471 5.07 -42.48 -5.18
C THR A 471 6.07 -41.69 -6.03
N SER A 472 6.77 -42.37 -6.94
CA SER A 472 7.85 -41.78 -7.74
C SER A 472 7.39 -40.73 -8.76
N ASP A 473 6.09 -40.65 -9.04
CA ASP A 473 5.45 -39.67 -9.92
C ASP A 473 5.04 -38.37 -9.20
N MET A 474 5.28 -38.26 -7.90
CA MET A 474 5.06 -37.02 -7.13
C MET A 474 6.25 -36.05 -7.24
N LEU A 475 5.98 -34.76 -7.02
CA LEU A 475 7.01 -33.78 -6.68
C LEU A 475 7.39 -33.99 -5.21
N ILE A 476 8.61 -34.45 -4.95
CA ILE A 476 9.07 -34.85 -3.62
C ILE A 476 10.06 -33.83 -3.08
N GLU A 477 9.89 -33.43 -1.82
CA GLU A 477 10.88 -32.63 -1.08
C GLU A 477 11.05 -33.13 0.35
N ASP A 478 12.29 -33.09 0.84
CA ASP A 478 12.64 -33.34 2.24
C ASP A 478 12.53 -32.04 3.05
N TRP A 479 11.94 -32.15 4.23
CA TRP A 479 11.68 -31.03 5.12
C TRP A 479 12.10 -31.34 6.55
N ASP A 480 12.47 -30.26 7.24
CA ASP A 480 12.62 -30.22 8.69
C ASP A 480 11.44 -29.43 9.31
N ILE A 481 10.74 -30.07 10.23
CA ILE A 481 9.65 -29.49 11.02
C ILE A 481 10.04 -29.56 12.49
N GLU A 482 10.56 -28.47 13.05
CA GLU A 482 10.98 -28.39 14.45
C GLU A 482 12.00 -29.48 14.86
N GLY A 483 12.93 -29.82 13.96
CA GLY A 483 13.92 -30.88 14.15
C GLY A 483 13.44 -32.28 13.74
N MET A 484 12.17 -32.43 13.36
CA MET A 484 11.61 -33.68 12.85
C MET A 484 11.76 -33.77 11.33
N LYS A 485 12.36 -34.87 10.87
CA LYS A 485 12.52 -35.14 9.44
C LYS A 485 11.22 -35.68 8.85
N VAL A 486 10.80 -35.08 7.75
CA VAL A 486 9.62 -35.51 7.00
C VAL A 486 9.87 -35.33 5.51
N LYS A 487 9.47 -36.33 4.74
CA LYS A 487 9.44 -36.25 3.29
C LYS A 487 7.99 -36.04 2.86
N ILE A 488 7.77 -35.10 1.95
CA ILE A 488 6.44 -34.77 1.45
C ILE A 488 6.46 -34.89 -0.07
N GLY A 489 5.49 -35.62 -0.62
CA GLY A 489 5.20 -35.71 -2.04
C GLY A 489 3.88 -35.02 -2.35
N ILE A 490 3.82 -34.22 -3.42
CA ILE A 490 2.54 -33.72 -3.96
C ILE A 490 2.40 -34.08 -5.44
N LYS A 491 1.18 -34.34 -5.87
CA LYS A 491 0.86 -34.61 -7.28
C LYS A 491 -0.44 -33.96 -7.67
N ARG A 492 -0.46 -33.34 -8.85
CA ARG A 492 -1.69 -32.77 -9.43
C ARG A 492 -2.65 -33.90 -9.74
N LEU A 493 -3.88 -33.78 -9.26
CA LEU A 493 -4.96 -34.67 -9.67
C LEU A 493 -5.39 -34.19 -11.07
N LYS A 494 -5.14 -35.01 -12.11
CA LYS A 494 -5.69 -34.72 -13.44
C LYS A 494 -7.21 -34.83 -13.35
N GLU A 495 -7.95 -33.82 -13.80
CA GLU A 495 -9.40 -33.88 -13.88
C GLU A 495 -9.83 -35.17 -14.59
N LEU A 496 -10.65 -35.97 -13.92
CA LEU A 496 -11.54 -36.91 -14.60
C LEU A 496 -12.65 -36.04 -15.21
N ASN A 497 -12.44 -35.60 -16.45
CA ASN A 497 -13.36 -34.97 -17.41
C ASN A 497 -14.56 -34.17 -16.88
#